data_AF-A0A6G9YJP0-F1
#
_entry.id   AF-A0A6G9YJP0-F1
#
_cell.length_a   1.000
_cell.length_b   1.000
_cell.length_c   1.000
_cell.angle_alpha   90.00
_cell.angle_beta   90.00
_cell.angle_gamma   90.00
#
_symmetry.space_group_name_H-M   'P 1'
#
loop_
_entity.id
_entity.type
_entity.pdbx_description
1 polymer ?
#
loop_
_entity_poly.entity_id
_entity_poly.type
_entity_poly.pdbx_seq_one_letter_code
_entity_poly.pdbx_strand_id
1 'polypeptide(L)'
;MKSAARAASVLAIAGVAAAAPLVANSDLLSAPSAQAGSCGGRAFAAPLNKWGPVANSSCNVAGSPGHQVCYTINIIGNGIPVVQARGYDINGNEQWYSIPNSTGCVPWGNVLAVPGIRATTPNVTGVQVTFSH
;
A
#
# COMPACT_ATOMS: atom_id res chain seq x y z
N MET A 1 -12.70 20.44 69.17
CA MET A 1 -13.60 19.26 69.21
C MET A 1 -12.95 18.21 68.31
N LYS A 2 -12.10 17.35 68.87
CA LYS A 2 -12.38 15.98 69.37
C LYS A 2 -12.74 14.97 68.26
N SER A 3 -11.86 13.97 68.14
CA SER A 3 -12.08 12.57 67.73
C SER A 3 -12.27 12.27 66.23
N ALA A 4 -11.78 11.16 65.68
CA ALA A 4 -10.89 10.10 66.18
C ALA A 4 -10.42 9.25 64.97
N ALA A 5 -9.23 8.68 65.11
CA ALA A 5 -8.63 7.69 64.23
C ALA A 5 -9.40 6.36 64.22
N ARG A 6 -9.34 5.61 63.11
CA ARG A 6 -9.28 4.14 63.11
C ARG A 6 -8.41 3.63 61.96
N ALA A 7 -7.31 3.00 62.32
CA ALA A 7 -6.46 2.18 61.48
C ALA A 7 -7.10 0.80 61.30
N ALA A 8 -7.04 0.25 60.09
CA ALA A 8 -7.37 -1.14 59.81
C ALA A 8 -6.13 -1.82 59.24
N SER A 9 -5.48 -2.64 60.07
CA SER A 9 -4.45 -3.59 59.65
C SER A 9 -5.09 -4.72 58.87
N VAL A 10 -4.64 -4.97 57.64
CA VAL A 10 -4.98 -6.17 56.88
C VAL A 10 -3.73 -7.04 56.75
N LEU A 11 -3.87 -8.25 57.25
CA LEU A 11 -2.90 -9.32 57.34
C LEU A 11 -2.59 -9.86 55.93
N ALA A 12 -1.31 -9.83 55.53
CA ALA A 12 -0.86 -10.46 54.29
C ALA A 12 -0.71 -11.97 54.49
N ILE A 13 -1.43 -12.76 53.69
CA ILE A 13 -1.27 -14.22 53.63
C ILE A 13 -0.34 -14.51 52.44
N ALA A 14 0.89 -14.93 52.73
CA ALA A 14 1.85 -15.36 51.72
C ALA A 14 1.44 -16.74 51.18
N GLY A 15 0.75 -16.75 50.04
CA GLY A 15 0.52 -17.95 49.26
C GLY A 15 1.77 -18.29 48.46
N VAL A 16 2.46 -19.37 48.84
CA VAL A 16 3.59 -19.91 48.08
C VAL A 16 3.02 -20.67 46.87
N ALA A 17 2.94 -20.00 45.73
CA ALA A 17 2.58 -20.65 44.47
C ALA A 17 3.80 -21.45 43.97
N ALA A 18 3.69 -22.77 43.96
CA ALA A 18 4.64 -23.64 43.30
C ALA A 18 4.60 -23.36 41.79
N ALA A 19 5.66 -22.77 41.24
CA ALA A 19 5.82 -22.58 39.82
C ALA A 19 6.04 -23.94 39.14
N ALA A 20 5.06 -24.39 38.36
CA ALA A 20 5.28 -25.49 37.42
C ALA A 20 6.28 -25.01 36.34
N PRO A 21 7.27 -25.83 35.96
CA PRO A 21 8.13 -25.50 34.84
C PRO A 21 7.28 -25.46 33.56
N LEU A 22 7.10 -24.26 33.00
CA LEU A 22 6.64 -24.09 31.63
C LEU A 22 7.68 -24.73 30.72
N VAL A 23 7.34 -25.90 30.18
CA VAL A 23 8.04 -26.47 29.03
C VAL A 23 7.77 -25.52 27.87
N ALA A 24 8.70 -24.58 27.64
CA ALA A 24 8.73 -23.78 26.44
C ALA A 24 9.06 -24.71 25.27
N ASN A 25 8.02 -25.26 24.63
CA ASN A 25 8.16 -25.82 23.30
C ASN A 25 8.47 -24.65 22.37
N SER A 26 9.77 -24.45 22.12
CA SER A 26 10.28 -23.54 21.11
C SER A 26 10.07 -24.13 19.70
N ASP A 27 8.87 -24.61 19.42
CA ASP A 27 8.39 -24.74 18.05
C ASP A 27 8.08 -23.32 17.57
N LEU A 28 9.16 -22.58 17.32
CA LEU A 28 9.16 -21.41 16.46
C LEU A 28 8.77 -21.90 15.06
N LEU A 29 7.47 -22.10 14.87
CA LEU A 29 6.85 -22.12 13.56
C LEU A 29 7.30 -20.82 12.92
N SER A 30 8.29 -20.91 12.03
CA SER A 30 8.71 -19.79 11.22
C SER A 30 7.45 -19.28 10.54
N ALA A 31 7.01 -18.08 10.94
CA ALA A 31 5.88 -17.44 10.32
C ALA A 31 6.15 -17.48 8.80
N PRO A 32 5.18 -17.93 7.98
CA PRO A 32 5.38 -17.91 6.55
C PRO A 32 5.82 -16.50 6.19
N SER A 33 6.93 -16.38 5.46
CA SER A 33 7.35 -15.09 4.95
C SER A 33 6.16 -14.53 4.19
N ALA A 34 5.62 -13.41 4.67
CA ALA A 34 4.55 -12.72 3.98
C ALA A 34 5.09 -12.40 2.59
N GLN A 35 4.60 -13.10 1.57
CA GLN A 35 4.90 -12.77 0.19
C GLN A 35 4.46 -11.32 0.02
N ALA A 36 5.42 -10.43 -0.23
CA ALA A 36 5.13 -9.05 -0.55
C ALA A 36 4.15 -9.08 -1.74
N GLY A 37 2.87 -8.82 -1.47
CA GLY A 37 1.89 -8.65 -2.53
C GLY A 37 2.41 -7.54 -3.42
N SER A 38 2.60 -7.82 -4.71
CA SER A 38 2.99 -6.76 -5.64
C SER A 38 1.84 -5.76 -5.70
N CYS A 39 2.09 -4.56 -5.19
CA CYS A 39 1.16 -3.44 -5.29
C CYS A 39 1.14 -3.01 -6.75
N GLY A 40 0.05 -3.30 -7.46
CA GLY A 40 0.01 -3.15 -8.90
C GLY A 40 -1.32 -3.58 -9.52
N GLY A 41 -1.35 -3.63 -10.85
CA GLY A 41 -2.55 -3.98 -11.60
C GLY A 41 -2.32 -4.21 -13.09
N ARG A 42 -3.41 -4.50 -13.80
CA ARG A 42 -3.44 -4.72 -15.26
C ARG A 42 -4.32 -3.67 -15.91
N ALA A 43 -3.79 -2.96 -16.88
CA ALA A 43 -4.48 -1.97 -17.70
C ALA A 43 -4.61 -2.45 -19.15
N PHE A 44 -5.61 -1.90 -19.83
CA PHE A 44 -5.78 -2.07 -21.27
C PHE A 44 -5.59 -0.73 -21.96
N ALA A 45 -4.57 -0.63 -22.80
CA ALA A 45 -4.38 0.49 -23.69
C ALA A 45 -5.39 0.37 -24.84
N ALA A 46 -6.44 1.20 -24.82
CA ALA A 46 -7.45 1.14 -25.85
C ALA A 46 -6.90 1.64 -27.21
N PRO A 47 -7.36 1.05 -28.32
CA PRO A 47 -6.85 1.36 -29.64
C PRO A 47 -7.29 2.75 -30.13
N LEU A 48 -6.68 3.21 -31.23
CA LEU A 48 -7.04 4.45 -31.92
C LEU A 48 -6.92 5.71 -31.04
N ASN A 49 -5.88 5.77 -30.21
CA ASN A 49 -5.59 6.87 -29.31
C ASN A 49 -6.70 7.19 -28.29
N LYS A 50 -7.59 6.24 -28.01
CA LYS A 50 -8.59 6.38 -26.94
C LYS A 50 -8.00 5.94 -25.61
N TRP A 51 -8.23 6.72 -24.56
CA TRP A 51 -7.89 6.30 -23.21
C TRP A 51 -8.73 5.09 -22.81
N GLY A 52 -8.05 4.02 -22.40
CA GLY A 52 -8.70 2.86 -21.79
C GLY A 52 -9.20 3.16 -20.38
N PRO A 53 -9.87 2.18 -19.74
CA PRO A 53 -10.31 2.32 -18.37
C PRO A 53 -9.12 2.49 -17.42
N VAL A 54 -9.36 3.18 -16.31
CA VAL A 54 -8.38 3.29 -15.23
C VAL A 54 -8.21 1.93 -14.56
N ALA A 55 -6.96 1.46 -14.50
CA ALA A 55 -6.58 0.30 -13.73
C ALA A 55 -6.04 0.74 -12.38
N ASN A 56 -6.73 0.37 -11.30
CA ASN A 56 -6.31 0.66 -9.94
C ASN A 56 -5.37 -0.44 -9.41
N SER A 57 -4.48 -0.01 -8.53
CA SER A 57 -3.66 -0.87 -7.70
C SER A 57 -4.49 -1.69 -6.70
N SER A 58 -3.95 -2.83 -6.28
CA SER A 58 -4.43 -3.63 -5.13
C SER A 58 -4.11 -3.01 -3.76
N CYS A 59 -3.26 -1.99 -3.68
CA CYS A 59 -2.78 -1.36 -2.45
C CYS A 59 -3.14 0.13 -2.39
N ASN A 60 -3.28 0.66 -1.17
CA ASN A 60 -3.33 2.09 -0.92
C ASN A 60 -1.94 2.63 -0.59
N VAL A 61 -1.69 3.89 -0.92
CA VAL A 61 -0.47 4.61 -0.54
C VAL A 61 -0.85 5.85 0.26
N ALA A 62 -0.29 5.95 1.46
CA ALA A 62 -0.34 7.15 2.30
C ALA A 62 0.84 8.06 1.93
N GLY A 63 0.53 9.29 1.53
CA GLY A 63 1.52 10.30 1.19
C GLY A 63 1.84 11.28 2.31
N SER A 64 2.83 12.13 2.04
CA SER A 64 3.21 13.29 2.82
C SER A 64 3.66 14.42 1.86
N PRO A 65 3.78 15.68 2.32
CA PRO A 65 4.27 16.76 1.47
C PRO A 65 5.61 16.42 0.78
N GLY A 66 5.64 16.48 -0.55
CA GLY A 66 6.82 16.11 -1.36
C GLY A 66 6.96 14.62 -1.68
N HIS A 67 6.07 13.75 -1.17
CA HIS A 67 6.09 12.33 -1.48
C HIS A 67 5.80 12.08 -2.97
N GLN A 68 6.47 11.07 -3.53
CA GLN A 68 6.29 10.62 -4.91
C GLN A 68 6.02 9.12 -4.93
N VAL A 69 5.21 8.69 -5.90
CA VAL A 69 4.96 7.27 -6.17
C VAL A 69 5.58 6.94 -7.52
N CYS A 70 6.44 5.91 -7.53
CA CYS A 70 7.14 5.46 -8.72
C CYS A 70 6.46 4.24 -9.31
N TYR A 71 6.03 4.34 -10.55
CA TYR A 71 5.39 3.25 -11.28
C TYR A 71 6.43 2.54 -12.14
N THR A 72 6.39 1.21 -12.15
CA THR A 72 7.08 0.37 -13.12
C THR A 72 6.06 -0.24 -14.06
N ILE A 73 6.26 -0.06 -15.35
CA ILE A 73 5.37 -0.44 -16.45
C ILE A 73 5.98 -1.60 -17.22
N ASN A 74 5.19 -2.63 -17.46
CA ASN A 74 5.55 -3.75 -18.30
C ASN A 74 4.47 -4.00 -19.36
N ILE A 75 4.87 -3.92 -20.63
CA ILE A 75 3.99 -4.04 -21.79
C ILE A 75 3.88 -5.52 -22.18
N ILE A 76 2.65 -6.00 -22.33
CA ILE A 76 2.38 -7.38 -22.78
C ILE A 76 1.97 -7.34 -24.25
N GLY A 77 2.85 -7.88 -25.11
CA GLY A 77 2.62 -8.00 -26.55
C GLY A 77 3.29 -6.90 -27.37
N ASN A 78 2.86 -6.77 -28.62
CA ASN A 78 3.45 -5.84 -29.58
C ASN A 78 2.68 -4.52 -29.61
N GLY A 79 3.34 -3.42 -29.25
CA GLY A 79 2.79 -2.07 -29.39
C GLY A 79 3.52 -1.05 -28.55
N ILE A 80 3.27 0.22 -28.83
CA ILE A 80 3.85 1.35 -28.11
C ILE A 80 2.68 2.11 -27.46
N PRO A 81 2.27 1.73 -26.24
CA PRO A 81 1.24 2.48 -25.54
C PRO A 81 1.80 3.83 -25.08
N VAL A 82 0.90 4.77 -24.83
CA VAL A 82 1.16 5.97 -24.02
C VAL A 82 0.48 5.74 -22.69
N VAL A 83 1.23 5.85 -21.60
CA VAL A 83 0.75 5.55 -20.25
C VAL A 83 0.72 6.84 -19.43
N GLN A 84 -0.37 7.03 -18.69
CA GLN A 84 -0.48 8.04 -17.66
C GLN A 84 -0.70 7.37 -16.31
N ALA A 85 0.00 7.86 -15.29
CA ALA A 85 -0.19 7.46 -13.92
C ALA A 85 -0.94 8.55 -13.14
N ARG A 86 -1.77 8.10 -12.21
CA ARG A 86 -2.46 8.95 -11.25
C ARG A 86 -1.43 9.50 -10.27
N GLY A 87 -1.43 10.81 -10.10
CA GLY A 87 -0.73 11.50 -9.02
C GLY A 87 -1.62 12.57 -8.42
N TYR A 88 -1.08 13.29 -7.45
CA TYR A 88 -1.78 14.37 -6.77
C TYR A 88 -0.87 15.58 -6.62
N ASP A 89 -1.42 16.76 -6.84
CA ASP A 89 -0.71 18.02 -6.60
C ASP A 89 -0.53 18.27 -5.09
N ILE A 90 0.14 19.39 -4.75
CA ILE A 90 0.38 19.76 -3.34
C ILE A 90 -0.90 20.04 -2.54
N ASN A 91 -2.01 20.34 -3.23
CA ASN A 91 -3.31 20.58 -2.63
C ASN A 91 -4.15 19.29 -2.53
N GLY A 92 -3.63 18.16 -2.99
CA GLY A 92 -4.33 16.87 -3.01
C GLY A 92 -5.31 16.70 -4.18
N ASN A 93 -5.22 17.52 -5.23
CA ASN A 93 -6.06 17.35 -6.43
C ASN A 93 -5.49 16.24 -7.32
N GLU A 94 -6.34 15.30 -7.76
CA GLU A 94 -5.95 14.25 -8.69
C GLU A 94 -5.49 14.85 -10.03
N GLN A 95 -4.36 14.39 -10.53
CA GLN A 95 -3.80 14.74 -11.84
C GLN A 95 -3.28 13.49 -12.55
N TRP A 96 -3.25 13.52 -13.88
CA TRP A 96 -2.75 12.43 -14.71
C TRP A 96 -1.44 12.83 -15.37
N TYR A 97 -0.35 12.17 -14.98
CA TYR A 97 1.00 12.47 -15.44
C TYR A 97 1.45 11.43 -16.46
N SER A 98 1.97 11.89 -17.60
CA SER A 98 2.61 11.00 -18.56
C SER A 98 3.87 10.40 -17.96
N ILE A 99 4.01 9.08 -18.05
CA ILE A 99 5.20 8.35 -17.59
C ILE A 99 5.81 7.57 -18.76
N PRO A 100 7.13 7.32 -18.75
CA PRO A 100 7.75 6.48 -19.76
C PRO A 100 7.22 5.04 -19.68
N ASN A 101 7.36 4.30 -20.79
CA ASN A 101 7.04 2.88 -20.89
C ASN A 101 8.07 1.97 -20.17
N SER A 102 8.56 2.42 -19.02
CA SER A 102 9.50 1.71 -18.16
C SER A 102 9.23 2.12 -16.71
N THR A 103 10.01 3.03 -16.14
CA THR A 103 9.84 3.49 -14.76
C THR A 103 9.71 5.00 -14.72
N GLY A 104 8.70 5.50 -14.00
CA GLY A 104 8.48 6.94 -13.84
C GLY A 104 7.78 7.25 -12.52
N CYS A 105 8.11 8.40 -11.92
CA CYS A 105 7.54 8.83 -10.65
C CYS A 105 6.61 10.03 -10.85
N VAL A 106 5.56 10.08 -10.04
CA VAL A 106 4.57 11.16 -10.05
C VAL A 106 4.42 11.73 -8.64
N PRO A 107 4.08 13.02 -8.48
CA PRO A 107 3.81 13.58 -7.17
C PRO A 107 2.57 12.91 -6.57
N TRP A 108 2.60 12.67 -5.25
CA TRP A 108 1.51 12.06 -4.50
C TRP A 108 0.97 12.96 -3.38
N GLY A 109 1.78 13.91 -2.89
CA GLY A 109 1.33 14.88 -1.89
C GLY A 109 0.85 14.25 -0.58
N ASN A 110 0.02 14.97 0.17
CA ASN A 110 -0.49 14.55 1.48
C ASN A 110 -1.88 13.91 1.37
N VAL A 111 -1.98 12.78 0.67
CA VAL A 111 -3.26 12.05 0.50
C VAL A 111 -3.10 10.56 0.81
N LEU A 112 -4.20 9.92 1.23
CA LEU A 112 -4.33 8.46 1.27
C LEU A 112 -5.22 8.04 0.10
N ALA A 113 -4.64 7.39 -0.91
CA ALA A 113 -5.38 7.00 -2.10
C ALA A 113 -4.84 5.73 -2.75
N VAL A 114 -5.55 5.25 -3.78
CA VAL A 114 -5.16 4.08 -4.58
C VAL A 114 -4.40 4.53 -5.83
N PRO A 115 -3.14 4.11 -6.02
CA PRO A 115 -2.39 4.30 -7.26
C PRO A 115 -3.11 3.68 -8.45
N GLY A 116 -2.91 4.24 -9.64
CA GLY A 116 -3.56 3.73 -10.83
C GLY A 116 -2.99 4.28 -12.10
N ILE A 117 -3.20 3.56 -13.20
CA ILE A 117 -2.77 3.98 -14.53
C ILE A 117 -3.94 3.96 -15.51
N ARG A 118 -3.81 4.72 -16.59
CA ARG A 118 -4.59 4.57 -17.81
C ARG A 118 -3.64 4.58 -18.99
N ALA A 119 -4.03 3.91 -20.07
CA ALA A 119 -3.19 3.78 -21.25
C ALA A 119 -4.00 3.94 -22.53
N THR A 120 -3.30 4.33 -23.59
CA THR A 120 -3.85 4.49 -24.95
C THR A 120 -2.81 4.01 -25.95
N THR A 121 -3.22 3.63 -27.16
CA THR A 121 -2.27 3.25 -28.22
C THR A 121 -2.77 3.70 -29.60
N PRO A 122 -1.88 4.12 -30.52
CA PRO A 122 -2.26 4.39 -31.90
C PRO A 122 -2.59 3.11 -32.69
N ASN A 123 -2.22 1.95 -32.16
CA ASN A 123 -2.52 0.67 -32.80
C ASN A 123 -4.03 0.46 -32.96
N VAL A 124 -4.41 -0.29 -34.00
CA VAL A 124 -5.81 -0.70 -34.24
C VAL A 124 -6.26 -1.80 -33.29
N THR A 125 -5.31 -2.56 -32.75
CA THR A 125 -5.50 -3.53 -31.67
C THR A 125 -5.04 -2.91 -30.35
N GLY A 126 -5.84 -3.08 -29.30
CA GLY A 126 -5.42 -2.62 -27.97
C GLY A 126 -4.27 -3.45 -27.41
N VAL A 127 -3.54 -2.90 -26.44
CA VAL A 127 -2.33 -3.51 -25.86
C VAL A 127 -2.54 -3.69 -24.36
N GLN A 128 -2.12 -4.84 -23.81
CA GLN A 128 -2.16 -5.02 -22.37
C GLN A 128 -0.91 -4.43 -21.71
N VAL A 129 -1.12 -3.77 -20.58
CA VAL A 129 -0.06 -3.17 -19.79
C VAL A 129 -0.22 -3.64 -18.36
N THR A 130 0.88 -3.99 -17.71
CA THR A 130 0.93 -4.29 -16.28
C THR A 130 1.75 -3.24 -15.58
N PHE A 131 1.43 -2.97 -14.32
CA PHE A 131 2.18 -2.01 -13.53
C PHE A 131 2.34 -2.46 -12.09
N SER A 132 3.41 -1.98 -11.47
CA SER A 132 3.63 -1.99 -10.02
C SER A 132 4.06 -0.60 -9.54
N HIS A 133 4.01 -0.35 -8.24
CA HIS A 133 4.49 0.88 -7.59
C HIS A 133 4.97 0.63 -6.16
#